data_AF-A0A562NLF0-F1
#
_entry.id   AF-A0A562NLF0-F1
#
_cell.length_a   1.000
_cell.length_b   1.000
_cell.length_c   1.000
_cell.angle_alpha   90.00
_cell.angle_beta   90.00
_cell.angle_gamma   90.00
#
_symmetry.space_group_name_H-M   'P 1'
#
loop_
_entity.id
_entity.type
_entity.pdbx_description
1 polymer ?
#
loop_
_entity_poly.entity_id
_entity_poly.type
_entity_poly.pdbx_seq_one_letter_code
_entity_poly.pdbx_strand_id
1 'polypeptide(L)'
;MDTAFEIDPEFSDFVERVEIVGANDKTSEMNWRAFTNWSLERIGAIFGAGTRSIRIRRAGRWLFDSYAGSNQLLAFVQAMVALEILLGDKEASDLTGLTELLSNRCAYLLGETQSERHEILQKFRAIYHVRSQIVHSGKSRLTDKEQVLFFELRGLCRKVLAKEMQLLLTPPRPHFGGAAPGGAT
;
A
#
# COMPACT_ATOMS: atom_id res chain seq x y z
N MET A 1 27.00 4.35 -26.79
CA MET A 1 26.98 4.93 -25.44
C MET A 1 26.46 3.83 -24.53
N ASP A 2 27.34 3.25 -23.71
CA ASP A 2 26.96 2.30 -22.66
C ASP A 2 26.17 3.05 -21.61
N THR A 3 24.85 2.97 -21.67
CA THR A 3 23.99 3.31 -20.53
C THR A 3 23.89 2.08 -19.64
N ALA A 4 24.99 1.72 -18.98
CA ALA A 4 24.92 0.81 -17.85
C ALA A 4 24.12 1.53 -16.77
N PHE A 5 22.89 1.07 -16.55
CA PHE A 5 22.03 1.61 -15.50
C PHE A 5 22.60 1.15 -14.17
N GLU A 6 23.32 2.03 -13.47
CA GLU A 6 23.89 1.72 -12.16
C GLU A 6 22.74 1.61 -11.16
N ILE A 7 22.57 0.40 -10.63
CA ILE A 7 21.52 0.08 -9.67
C ILE A 7 22.03 0.47 -8.28
N ASP A 8 21.19 1.16 -7.51
CA ASP A 8 21.47 1.51 -6.11
C ASP A 8 21.95 0.27 -5.33
N PRO A 9 23.08 0.33 -4.60
CA PRO A 9 23.63 -0.82 -3.87
C PRO A 9 22.63 -1.48 -2.91
N GLU A 10 21.79 -0.70 -2.22
CA GLU A 10 20.75 -1.26 -1.34
C GLU A 10 19.67 -2.01 -2.15
N PHE A 11 19.38 -1.53 -3.36
CA PHE A 11 18.47 -2.21 -4.28
C PHE A 11 19.10 -3.49 -4.84
N SER A 12 20.38 -3.47 -5.19
CA SER A 12 21.10 -4.66 -5.67
C SER A 12 21.10 -5.75 -4.59
N ASP A 13 21.53 -5.41 -3.37
CA ASP A 13 21.52 -6.31 -2.22
C ASP A 13 20.11 -6.81 -1.91
N PHE A 14 19.09 -5.98 -2.08
CA PHE A 14 17.71 -6.41 -1.91
C PHE A 14 17.30 -7.42 -2.98
N VAL A 15 17.52 -7.13 -4.26
CA VAL A 15 17.16 -8.03 -5.38
C VAL A 15 17.84 -9.38 -5.23
N GLU A 16 19.10 -9.42 -4.81
CA GLU A 16 19.82 -10.67 -4.52
C GLU A 16 19.19 -11.48 -3.37
N ARG A 17 18.54 -10.79 -2.43
CA ARG A 17 17.80 -11.41 -1.32
C ARG A 17 16.32 -11.68 -1.63
N VAL A 18 15.79 -11.22 -2.77
CA VAL A 18 14.40 -11.48 -3.16
C VAL A 18 14.29 -12.94 -3.59
N GLU A 19 13.82 -13.77 -2.69
CA GLU A 19 13.37 -15.12 -3.02
C GLU A 19 11.91 -15.09 -3.45
N ILE A 20 11.65 -15.43 -4.71
CA ILE A 20 10.29 -15.72 -5.17
C ILE A 20 9.94 -17.13 -4.72
N VAL A 21 9.37 -17.23 -3.52
CA VAL A 21 8.98 -18.51 -2.89
C VAL A 21 8.03 -19.28 -3.81
N GLY A 22 8.51 -20.43 -4.32
CA GLY A 22 7.75 -21.40 -5.12
C GLY A 22 8.27 -21.62 -6.55
N ALA A 23 9.38 -21.00 -6.95
CA ALA A 23 9.98 -21.15 -8.28
C ALA A 23 10.55 -22.56 -8.62
N ASN A 24 10.59 -23.50 -7.66
CA ASN A 24 11.24 -24.80 -7.80
C ASN A 24 10.30 -26.01 -7.99
N ASP A 25 8.98 -25.80 -8.18
CA ASP A 25 8.02 -26.89 -8.39
C ASP A 25 7.47 -26.89 -9.83
N LYS A 26 7.56 -28.00 -10.55
CA LYS A 26 7.13 -28.08 -11.97
C LYS A 26 5.62 -27.89 -12.14
N THR A 27 4.85 -28.24 -11.11
CA THR A 27 3.39 -28.00 -11.04
C THR A 27 3.07 -26.51 -10.80
N SER A 28 4.05 -25.74 -10.34
CA SER A 28 3.92 -24.29 -10.12
C SER A 28 4.35 -23.46 -11.33
N GLU A 29 5.19 -23.96 -12.25
CA GLU A 29 5.68 -23.17 -13.41
C GLU A 29 4.57 -22.55 -14.29
N MET A 30 3.52 -23.33 -14.60
CA MET A 30 2.39 -22.83 -15.41
C MET A 30 1.57 -21.77 -14.64
N ASN A 31 1.47 -21.92 -13.32
CA ASN A 31 0.81 -20.96 -12.43
C ASN A 31 1.66 -19.70 -12.21
N TRP A 32 3.00 -19.82 -12.17
CA TRP A 32 3.91 -18.69 -12.05
C TRP A 32 3.94 -17.82 -13.29
N ARG A 33 4.00 -18.41 -14.48
CA ARG A 33 3.95 -17.62 -15.72
C ARG A 33 2.63 -16.83 -15.80
N ALA A 34 1.52 -17.47 -15.49
CA ALA A 34 0.22 -16.82 -15.45
C ALA A 34 0.18 -15.70 -14.38
N PHE A 35 0.65 -15.97 -13.17
CA PHE A 35 0.69 -14.99 -12.08
C PHE A 35 1.63 -13.81 -12.39
N THR A 36 2.81 -14.07 -12.94
CA THR A 36 3.79 -13.06 -13.33
C THR A 36 3.24 -12.20 -14.46
N ASN A 37 2.68 -12.81 -15.51
CA ASN A 37 2.05 -12.06 -16.60
C ASN A 37 0.90 -11.19 -16.08
N TRP A 38 0.00 -11.76 -15.28
CA TRP A 38 -1.09 -11.02 -14.64
C TRP A 38 -0.58 -9.85 -13.79
N SER A 39 0.51 -10.07 -13.03
CA SER A 39 1.12 -9.04 -12.20
C SER A 39 1.73 -7.92 -13.06
N LEU A 40 2.49 -8.28 -14.10
CA LEU A 40 3.13 -7.34 -15.01
C LEU A 40 2.10 -6.53 -15.81
N GLU A 41 1.02 -7.14 -16.28
CA GLU A 41 -0.08 -6.46 -16.96
C GLU A 41 -0.73 -5.42 -16.04
N ARG A 42 -0.99 -5.77 -14.78
CA ARG A 42 -1.55 -4.83 -13.79
C ARG A 42 -0.58 -3.71 -13.48
N ILE A 43 0.69 -4.00 -13.28
CA ILE A 43 1.73 -2.99 -13.08
C ILE A 43 1.74 -2.05 -14.30
N GLY A 44 1.79 -2.59 -15.51
CA GLY A 44 1.74 -1.83 -16.75
C GLY A 44 0.51 -0.92 -16.84
N ALA A 45 -0.67 -1.43 -16.50
CA ALA A 45 -1.91 -0.65 -16.49
C ALA A 45 -1.88 0.48 -15.45
N ILE A 46 -1.35 0.23 -14.25
CA ILE A 46 -1.18 1.26 -13.21
C ILE A 46 -0.21 2.34 -13.68
N PHE A 47 0.95 1.97 -14.24
CA PHE A 47 1.92 2.94 -14.76
C PHE A 47 1.37 3.72 -15.96
N GLY A 48 0.56 3.08 -16.82
CA GLY A 48 -0.12 3.70 -17.95
C GLY A 48 -1.26 4.67 -17.55
N ALA A 49 -1.79 4.57 -16.33
CA ALA A 49 -2.86 5.46 -15.85
C ALA A 49 -2.39 6.89 -15.51
N GLY A 50 -1.10 7.19 -15.67
CA GLY A 50 -0.55 8.55 -15.56
C GLY A 50 -0.75 9.17 -14.18
N THR A 51 -1.22 10.42 -14.14
CA THR A 51 -1.42 11.19 -12.89
C THR A 51 -2.40 10.52 -11.92
N ARG A 52 -3.38 9.76 -12.41
CA ARG A 52 -4.35 9.02 -11.57
C ARG A 52 -3.69 7.96 -10.69
N SER A 53 -2.53 7.43 -11.11
CA SER A 53 -1.78 6.41 -10.36
C SER A 53 -0.71 6.97 -9.43
N ILE A 54 -0.47 8.30 -9.42
CA ILE A 54 0.73 8.87 -8.79
C ILE A 54 0.85 8.50 -7.31
N ARG A 55 -0.29 8.44 -6.60
CA ARG A 55 -0.36 8.05 -5.19
C ARG A 55 -0.02 6.58 -5.00
N ILE A 56 -0.59 5.70 -5.83
CA ILE A 56 -0.30 4.25 -5.83
C ILE A 56 1.19 4.00 -6.08
N ARG A 57 1.78 4.64 -7.09
CA ARG A 57 3.21 4.46 -7.40
C ARG A 57 4.11 4.98 -6.29
N ARG A 58 3.82 6.17 -5.74
CA ARG A 58 4.61 6.75 -4.63
C ARG A 58 4.52 5.88 -3.38
N ALA A 59 3.33 5.46 -2.99
CA ALA A 59 3.15 4.57 -1.86
C ALA A 59 3.82 3.20 -2.09
N GLY A 60 3.74 2.67 -3.32
CA GLY A 60 4.44 1.46 -3.70
C GLY A 60 5.95 1.57 -3.51
N ARG A 61 6.56 2.71 -3.88
CA ARG A 61 7.98 2.96 -3.64
C ARG A 61 8.31 3.00 -2.14
N TRP A 62 7.57 3.78 -1.36
CA TRP A 62 7.79 3.84 0.10
C TRP A 62 7.61 2.48 0.79
N LEU A 63 6.63 1.69 0.36
CA LEU A 63 6.43 0.34 0.85
C LEU A 63 7.60 -0.57 0.45
N PHE A 64 8.06 -0.49 -0.80
CA PHE A 64 9.23 -1.23 -1.27
C PHE A 64 10.49 -0.89 -0.45
N ASP A 65 10.77 0.39 -0.26
CA ASP A 65 11.92 0.86 0.52
C ASP A 65 11.85 0.35 1.97
N SER A 66 10.63 0.24 2.53
CA SER A 66 10.45 -0.37 3.84
C SER A 66 10.95 -1.81 3.90
N TYR A 67 10.87 -2.58 2.82
CA TYR A 67 11.37 -3.96 2.76
C TYR A 67 12.88 -4.04 2.51
N ALA A 68 13.43 -3.09 1.75
CA ALA A 68 14.84 -3.09 1.37
C ALA A 68 15.79 -2.64 2.49
N GLY A 69 15.35 -1.69 3.32
CA GLY A 69 16.18 -1.08 4.35
C GLY A 69 16.55 -2.00 5.53
N SER A 70 17.75 -1.81 6.07
CA SER A 70 18.27 -2.54 7.25
C SER A 70 17.83 -1.92 8.58
N ASN A 71 17.53 -0.61 8.59
CA ASN A 71 17.07 0.09 9.79
C ASN A 71 15.57 -0.09 9.99
N GLN A 72 15.18 -0.91 10.98
CA GLN A 72 13.78 -1.23 11.27
C GLN A 72 12.91 -0.01 11.63
N LEU A 73 13.47 1.02 12.26
CA LEU A 73 12.73 2.22 12.61
C LEU A 73 12.41 3.06 11.38
N LEU A 74 13.41 3.23 10.50
CA LEU A 74 13.22 3.90 9.22
C LEU A 74 12.22 3.12 8.36
N ALA A 75 12.35 1.80 8.32
CA ALA A 75 11.43 0.92 7.61
C ALA A 75 9.99 1.04 8.13
N PHE A 76 9.80 1.17 9.45
CA PHE A 76 8.49 1.43 10.05
C PHE A 76 7.91 2.76 9.56
N VAL A 77 8.71 3.83 9.58
CA VAL A 77 8.29 5.16 9.10
C VAL A 77 7.99 5.13 7.61
N GLN A 78 8.80 4.47 6.79
CA GLN A 78 8.58 4.32 5.34
C GLN A 78 7.25 3.62 5.05
N ALA A 79 6.93 2.53 5.77
CA ALA A 79 5.65 1.85 5.62
C ALA A 79 4.46 2.74 6.08
N MET A 80 4.64 3.54 7.12
CA MET A 80 3.62 4.53 7.53
C MET A 80 3.39 5.61 6.47
N VAL A 81 4.46 6.15 5.90
CA VAL A 81 4.37 7.13 4.80
C VAL A 81 3.61 6.54 3.62
N ALA A 82 3.80 5.25 3.31
CA ALA A 82 3.02 4.58 2.26
C ALA A 82 1.51 4.60 2.57
N LEU A 83 1.08 4.29 3.80
CA LEU A 83 -0.33 4.40 4.20
C LEU A 83 -0.84 5.84 4.18
N GLU A 84 -0.06 6.80 4.68
CA GLU A 84 -0.41 8.21 4.67
C GLU A 84 -0.63 8.72 3.23
N ILE A 85 0.19 8.29 2.27
CA ILE A 85 0.01 8.64 0.85
C ILE A 85 -1.28 8.02 0.28
N LEU A 86 -1.59 6.77 0.62
CA LEU A 86 -2.77 6.04 0.09
C LEU A 86 -4.09 6.51 0.73
N LEU A 87 -4.06 6.88 2.00
CA LEU A 87 -5.27 7.20 2.77
C LEU A 87 -5.44 8.69 3.03
N GLY A 88 -4.37 9.47 2.97
CA GLY A 88 -4.39 10.91 3.23
C GLY A 88 -4.89 11.72 2.03
N ASP A 89 -5.33 12.94 2.31
CA ASP A 89 -5.62 13.94 1.28
C ASP A 89 -4.66 15.12 1.44
N LYS A 90 -4.35 15.81 0.34
CA LYS A 90 -3.41 16.94 0.33
C LYS A 90 -3.80 18.05 1.29
N GLU A 91 -5.09 18.20 1.56
CA GLU A 91 -5.65 19.27 2.40
C GLU A 91 -5.79 18.89 3.88
N ALA A 92 -5.66 17.60 4.23
CA ALA A 92 -5.93 17.10 5.58
C ALA A 92 -4.67 16.99 6.48
N SER A 93 -3.49 17.30 5.94
CA SER A 93 -2.19 17.05 6.59
C SER A 93 -1.93 17.92 7.83
N ASP A 94 -2.57 19.09 7.95
CA ASP A 94 -2.32 20.07 9.02
C ASP A 94 -3.35 20.01 10.16
N LEU A 95 -4.24 19.01 10.15
CA LEU A 95 -5.36 18.93 11.10
C LEU A 95 -5.09 17.98 12.27
N THR A 96 -5.34 18.48 13.48
CA THR A 96 -5.66 17.66 14.65
C THR A 96 -6.74 16.64 14.28
N GLY A 97 -6.43 15.35 14.43
CA GLY A 97 -7.34 14.27 14.02
C GLY A 97 -6.88 13.46 12.80
N LEU A 98 -5.69 13.71 12.25
CA LEU A 98 -5.14 12.91 11.14
C LEU A 98 -5.15 11.41 11.43
N THR A 99 -4.76 10.98 12.64
CA THR A 99 -4.82 9.56 13.04
C THR A 99 -6.24 9.00 12.95
N GLU A 100 -7.23 9.76 13.42
CA GLU A 100 -8.64 9.34 13.40
C GLU A 100 -9.18 9.27 11.98
N LEU A 101 -8.85 10.26 11.14
CA LEU A 101 -9.23 10.27 9.73
C LEU A 101 -8.64 9.07 8.98
N LEU A 102 -7.33 8.85 9.09
CA LEU A 102 -6.64 7.78 8.37
C LEU A 102 -7.07 6.40 8.86
N SER A 103 -7.23 6.21 10.17
CA SER A 103 -7.72 4.94 10.74
C SER A 103 -9.14 4.63 10.28
N ASN A 104 -10.05 5.61 10.28
CA ASN A 104 -11.40 5.43 9.75
C ASN A 104 -11.39 5.08 8.25
N ARG A 105 -10.64 5.82 7.44
CA ARG A 105 -10.50 5.50 6.00
C ARG A 105 -9.97 4.09 5.78
N CYS A 106 -8.94 3.68 6.53
CA CYS A 106 -8.41 2.33 6.45
C CYS A 106 -9.46 1.27 6.82
N ALA A 107 -10.19 1.48 7.91
CA ALA A 107 -11.21 0.56 8.39
C ALA A 107 -12.36 0.39 7.39
N TYR A 108 -12.90 1.49 6.87
CA TYR A 108 -14.01 1.42 5.91
C TYR A 108 -13.61 0.95 4.51
N LEU A 109 -12.33 1.13 4.12
CA LEU A 109 -11.82 0.61 2.86
C LEU A 109 -11.62 -0.91 2.89
N LEU A 110 -11.22 -1.47 4.04
CA LEU A 110 -10.82 -2.87 4.17
C LEU A 110 -11.84 -3.76 4.88
N GLY A 111 -12.61 -3.24 5.83
CA GLY A 111 -13.51 -4.01 6.68
C GLY A 111 -14.91 -4.17 6.07
N GLU A 112 -15.35 -5.42 5.99
CA GLU A 112 -16.66 -5.82 5.44
C GLU A 112 -17.73 -5.85 6.53
N THR A 113 -17.32 -6.07 7.79
CA THR A 113 -18.22 -6.07 8.95
C THR A 113 -17.87 -4.98 9.97
N GLN A 114 -18.81 -4.68 10.88
CA GLN A 114 -18.58 -3.71 11.96
C GLN A 114 -17.44 -4.15 12.90
N SER A 115 -17.34 -5.46 13.18
CA SER A 115 -16.28 -6.02 14.02
C SER A 115 -14.92 -5.85 13.38
N GLU A 116 -14.79 -6.21 12.09
CA GLU A 116 -13.53 -6.04 11.34
C GLU A 116 -13.08 -4.58 11.29
N ARG A 117 -14.03 -3.66 11.05
CA ARG A 117 -13.73 -2.22 11.06
C ARG A 117 -13.19 -1.78 12.42
N HIS A 118 -13.79 -2.26 13.51
CA HIS A 118 -13.32 -1.96 14.85
C HIS A 118 -11.90 -2.49 15.09
N GLU A 119 -11.62 -3.72 14.67
CA GLU A 119 -10.28 -4.32 14.80
C GLU A 119 -9.23 -3.54 14.00
N ILE A 120 -9.54 -3.14 12.75
CA ILE A 120 -8.65 -2.33 11.91
C ILE A 120 -8.38 -0.97 12.57
N LEU A 121 -9.41 -0.32 13.15
CA LEU A 121 -9.26 0.94 13.88
C LEU A 121 -8.28 0.82 15.05
N GLN A 122 -8.46 -0.18 15.92
CA GLN A 122 -7.60 -0.37 17.08
C GLN A 122 -6.15 -0.65 16.67
N LYS A 123 -5.97 -1.53 15.67
CA LYS A 123 -4.66 -1.86 15.12
C LYS A 123 -3.96 -0.64 14.52
N PHE A 124 -4.67 0.16 13.73
CA PHE A 124 -4.12 1.37 13.13
C PHE A 124 -3.69 2.39 14.19
N ARG A 125 -4.51 2.61 15.22
CA ARG A 125 -4.17 3.53 16.33
C ARG A 125 -2.92 3.09 17.07
N ALA A 126 -2.77 1.79 17.34
CA ALA A 126 -1.57 1.23 17.97
C ALA A 126 -0.32 1.46 17.10
N ILE A 127 -0.42 1.20 15.80
CA ILE A 127 0.67 1.45 14.83
C ILE A 127 1.05 2.95 14.81
N TYR A 128 0.06 3.85 14.76
CA TYR A 128 0.32 5.29 14.72
C TYR A 128 0.98 5.79 16.01
N HIS A 129 0.63 5.21 17.16
CA HIS A 129 1.30 5.51 18.42
C HIS A 129 2.80 5.17 18.36
N VAL A 130 3.16 4.01 17.82
CA VAL A 130 4.57 3.63 17.62
C VAL A 130 5.28 4.61 16.68
N ARG A 131 4.66 4.97 15.54
CA ARG A 131 5.20 5.99 14.61
C ARG A 131 5.50 7.30 15.34
N SER A 132 4.58 7.76 16.18
CA SER A 132 4.75 8.98 16.96
C SER A 132 5.96 8.87 17.89
N GLN A 133 6.12 7.76 18.61
CA GLN A 133 7.28 7.52 19.47
C GLN A 133 8.61 7.49 18.71
N ILE A 134 8.63 6.90 17.50
CA ILE A 134 9.84 6.86 16.67
C ILE A 134 10.26 8.28 16.27
N VAL A 135 9.33 9.09 15.77
CA VAL A 135 9.62 10.41 15.20
C VAL A 135 9.81 11.49 16.26
N HIS A 136 9.08 11.44 17.38
CA HIS A 136 9.08 12.51 18.38
C HIS A 136 9.79 12.15 19.69
N SER A 137 9.83 10.86 20.06
CA SER A 137 10.40 10.42 21.34
C SER A 137 11.78 9.80 21.22
N GLY A 138 12.34 9.65 20.01
CA GLY A 138 13.71 9.20 19.79
C GLY A 138 13.94 7.72 20.13
N LYS A 139 12.99 6.86 19.75
CA LYS A 139 13.10 5.41 19.99
C LYS A 139 14.36 4.84 19.29
N SER A 140 15.08 3.91 19.95
CA SER A 140 16.30 3.30 19.40
C SER A 140 16.08 1.91 18.79
N ARG A 141 14.99 1.22 19.15
CA ARG A 141 14.60 -0.09 18.60
C ARG A 141 13.12 -0.38 18.78
N LEU A 142 12.57 -1.28 17.98
CA LEU A 142 11.23 -1.84 18.19
C LEU A 142 11.27 -2.94 19.26
N THR A 143 10.29 -2.95 20.15
CA THR A 143 10.02 -4.10 21.03
C THR A 143 9.37 -5.23 20.25
N ASP A 144 9.34 -6.45 20.80
CA ASP A 144 8.73 -7.62 20.14
C ASP A 144 7.27 -7.37 19.74
N LYS A 145 6.50 -6.71 20.61
CA LYS A 145 5.11 -6.32 20.31
C LYS A 145 5.02 -5.34 19.14
N GLU A 146 5.98 -4.44 19.02
CA GLU A 146 6.02 -3.44 17.95
C GLU A 146 6.54 -4.02 16.64
N GLN A 147 7.36 -5.07 16.69
CA GLN A 147 7.73 -5.85 15.51
C GLN A 147 6.50 -6.58 14.94
N VAL A 148 5.62 -7.11 15.80
CA VAL A 148 4.32 -7.64 15.37
C VAL A 148 3.47 -6.55 14.73
N LEU A 149 3.37 -5.36 15.35
CA LEU A 149 2.67 -4.22 14.75
C LEU A 149 3.30 -3.77 13.43
N PHE A 150 4.61 -3.91 13.26
CA PHE A 150 5.29 -3.58 12.02
C PHE A 150 4.95 -4.57 10.90
N PHE A 151 4.91 -5.87 11.21
CA PHE A 151 4.42 -6.87 10.27
C PHE A 151 2.97 -6.60 9.84
N GLU A 152 2.12 -6.26 10.82
CA GLU A 152 0.73 -5.87 10.59
C GLU A 152 0.60 -4.59 9.74
N LEU A 153 1.43 -3.58 9.99
CA LEU A 153 1.51 -2.35 9.20
C LEU A 153 1.79 -2.67 7.73
N ARG A 154 2.83 -3.46 7.43
CA ARG A 154 3.12 -3.91 6.05
C ARG A 154 1.97 -4.71 5.45
N GLY A 155 1.27 -5.49 6.27
CA GLY A 155 0.03 -6.18 5.89
C GLY A 155 -1.08 -5.20 5.45
N LEU A 156 -1.32 -4.16 6.24
CA LEU A 156 -2.27 -3.10 5.90
C LEU A 156 -1.87 -2.38 4.62
N CYS A 157 -0.60 -2.00 4.45
CA CYS A 157 -0.12 -1.33 3.23
C CYS A 157 -0.44 -2.17 1.97
N ARG A 158 -0.14 -3.48 2.02
CA ARG A 158 -0.43 -4.39 0.89
C ARG A 158 -1.93 -4.45 0.56
N LYS A 159 -2.78 -4.55 1.58
CA LYS A 159 -4.23 -4.62 1.41
C LYS A 159 -4.80 -3.32 0.84
N VAL A 160 -4.40 -2.16 1.39
CA VAL A 160 -4.83 -0.84 0.91
C VAL A 160 -4.35 -0.62 -0.53
N LEU A 161 -3.07 -0.88 -0.81
CA LEU A 161 -2.51 -0.72 -2.16
C LEU A 161 -3.25 -1.58 -3.18
N ALA A 162 -3.54 -2.84 -2.86
CA ALA A 162 -4.29 -3.73 -3.73
C ALA A 162 -5.72 -3.23 -3.99
N LYS A 163 -6.41 -2.72 -2.96
CA LYS A 163 -7.75 -2.11 -3.11
C LYS A 163 -7.72 -0.85 -3.97
N GLU A 164 -6.75 0.04 -3.77
CA GLU A 164 -6.57 1.24 -4.59
C GLU A 164 -6.28 0.90 -6.06
N MET A 165 -5.41 -0.09 -6.31
CA MET A 165 -5.18 -0.60 -7.67
C MET A 165 -6.46 -1.18 -8.29
N GLN A 166 -7.26 -1.93 -7.51
CA GLN A 166 -8.54 -2.46 -7.98
C GLN A 166 -9.51 -1.33 -8.35
N LEU A 167 -9.65 -0.32 -7.49
CA LEU A 167 -10.54 0.82 -7.73
C LEU A 167 -10.14 1.62 -8.97
N LEU A 168 -8.83 1.83 -9.19
CA LEU A 168 -8.33 2.53 -10.36
C LEU A 168 -8.55 1.75 -11.68
N LEU A 169 -8.41 0.42 -11.63
CA LEU A 169 -8.54 -0.46 -12.80
C LEU A 169 -9.98 -0.89 -13.10
N THR A 170 -10.91 -0.72 -12.14
CA THR A 170 -12.32 -1.01 -12.37
C THR A 170 -12.93 0.13 -13.19
N PRO A 171 -13.61 -0.16 -14.33
CA PRO A 171 -14.26 0.89 -15.11
C PRO A 171 -15.33 1.60 -14.26
N PRO A 172 -15.56 2.92 -14.46
CA PRO A 172 -16.58 3.65 -13.74
C PRO A 172 -17.94 2.99 -13.98
N ARG A 173 -18.73 2.83 -12.91
CA ARG A 173 -20.09 2.30 -13.04
C ARG A 173 -20.88 3.21 -14.00
N PRO A 174 -21.65 2.65 -14.95
CA PRO A 174 -22.50 3.47 -15.79
C PRO A 174 -23.45 4.26 -14.88
N HIS A 175 -23.45 5.59 -15.03
CA HIS A 175 -24.50 6.41 -14.46
C HIS A 175 -25.79 5.98 -15.15
N PHE A 176 -26.70 5.34 -14.41
CA PHE A 176 -28.08 5.18 -14.84
C PHE A 176 -28.69 6.58 -14.86
N GLY A 177 -28.52 7.28 -15.99
CA GLY A 177 -29.22 8.52 -16.28
C GLY A 177 -30.71 8.25 -16.19
N GLY A 178 -31.40 9.00 -15.32
CA GLY A 178 -32.85 8.96 -15.21
C GLY A 178 -33.46 9.11 -16.60
N ALA A 179 -34.45 8.27 -16.90
CA ALA A 179 -35.27 8.42 -18.07
C ALA A 179 -35.85 9.83 -18.09
N ALA A 180 -35.48 10.63 -19.09
CA ALA A 180 -36.23 11.82 -19.43
C ALA A 180 -37.65 11.38 -19.79
N PRO A 181 -38.71 12.02 -19.28
CA PRO A 181 -40.07 11.75 -19.72
C PRO A 181 -40.22 12.32 -21.14
N GLY A 182 -39.91 11.49 -22.14
CA GLY A 182 -40.20 11.75 -23.54
C GLY A 182 -41.71 11.67 -23.75
N GLY A 183 -42.30 12.80 -24.16
CA GLY A 183 -43.72 12.98 -24.33
C GLY A 183 -44.37 11.98 -25.29
N ALA A 184 -45.61 11.62 -24.95
CA ALA A 184 -46.60 11.21 -25.92
C ALA A 184 -47.57 12.37 -26.08
N THR A 185 -47.51 12.98 -27.27
CA THR A 185 -48.54 13.82 -27.89
C THR A 185 -49.86 13.08 -28.03
#